data_AF-A0A2Z5IQ14-F1
#
_entry.id   AF-A0A2Z5IQ14-F1
#
_cell.length_a   1.000
_cell.length_b   1.000
_cell.length_c   1.000
_cell.angle_alpha   90.00
_cell.angle_beta   90.00
_cell.angle_gamma   90.00
#
_symmetry.space_group_name_H-M   'P 1'
#
loop_
_entity.id
_entity.type
_entity.pdbx_description
1 polymer ?
#
loop_
_entity_poly.entity_id
_entity_poly.type
_entity_poly.pdbx_seq_one_letter_code
_entity_poly.pdbx_strand_id
1 'polypeptide(L)'
;MVEDKNIWDLVLSKTDIVDVISEHVSLTKQGKNFKACCPFHGEKTPSFVVSPEKQIFKCFGCGKSGNALKFVEYYKKIAAIDALKELAKKSGVEIDQHFKDLHNNSLSSDDEELIKLNKDASIFFQYELLVSENKNLKDFLIKRRLSKEIIKEFEIGFADSEKSFYKYAIDKKHKIFTIANSSLIASKSEKNFFNNRLMFAIKDENGNIVAFSGRDISGNNSPKYLNSAETSVFKKHKVMFNYYHAKDEILKTNEVYLIEGQFDCIALYKIGIKNSVAIMGTALSYDQIKHFRNCKINLFFDNDSAGLKATIKNLKIILYFSKELNLTPYFIDNELEKDADEIFNMDDGKSLKRICEKKLDLLSYLYNEFFKINKNKLIDENERFKKNCELFEMVFYLNDQFKLTLKNKLIENKIFLEESYKNYEINFIKPNFPSDFNFISSISTINKKITNLVKNNTNIYDEFIPHEYFEDYNIPDLLTDNVSKQNNNNFQNKNFKTKNNSLIFGRSLSFALIIKAILKEPSFLKKWDKTVFVRLKVDEANQINKELICYVINLIKSRHDFDKNNLQEIIKNDDNLSEEKKNNFIRIIANLENINNEFTQENFDIQVNNLVQNDKNYKKIIH
;
A
#
# COMPACT_ATOMS: atom_id res chain seq x y z
N MET A 1 22.17 4.33 40.59
CA MET A 1 21.13 4.22 39.53
C MET A 1 21.79 4.71 38.26
N VAL A 2 22.18 3.79 37.39
CA VAL A 2 22.93 4.12 36.16
C VAL A 2 21.89 4.51 35.11
N GLU A 3 22.03 5.71 34.56
CA GLU A 3 21.23 6.24 33.46
C GLU A 3 21.17 5.23 32.31
N ASP A 4 19.97 4.96 31.80
CA ASP A 4 19.73 4.11 30.62
C ASP A 4 20.37 4.74 29.38
N LYS A 5 21.66 4.47 29.16
CA LYS A 5 22.36 4.84 27.92
C LYS A 5 21.76 4.05 26.76
N ASN A 6 21.29 4.76 25.74
CA ASN A 6 20.86 4.21 24.46
C ASN A 6 21.87 3.17 23.94
N ILE A 7 21.40 1.97 23.56
CA ILE A 7 22.25 0.86 23.13
C ILE A 7 23.15 1.22 21.95
N TRP A 8 22.70 2.10 21.06
CA TRP A 8 23.49 2.58 19.93
C TRP A 8 24.69 3.39 20.42
N ASP A 9 24.46 4.28 21.39
CA ASP A 9 25.51 5.07 22.02
C ASP A 9 26.44 4.20 22.87
N LEU A 10 25.91 3.16 23.53
CA LEU A 10 26.71 2.20 24.27
C LEU A 10 27.69 1.44 23.35
N VAL A 11 27.20 0.88 22.25
CA VAL A 11 28.03 0.16 21.26
C VAL A 11 29.05 1.11 20.63
N LEU A 12 28.61 2.31 20.22
CA LEU A 12 29.51 3.32 19.64
C LEU A 12 30.55 3.81 20.65
N SER A 13 30.20 3.98 21.93
CA SER A 13 31.16 4.38 22.97
C SER A 13 32.24 3.34 23.27
N LYS A 14 31.98 2.08 22.95
CA LYS A 14 32.93 0.97 23.08
C LYS A 14 33.61 0.58 21.76
N THR A 15 33.39 1.36 20.71
CA THR A 15 33.95 1.11 19.38
C THR A 15 34.92 2.23 19.03
N ASP A 16 36.19 1.89 18.75
CA ASP A 16 37.11 2.85 18.13
C ASP A 16 36.99 2.80 16.61
N ILE A 17 36.67 3.93 16.00
CA ILE A 17 36.59 4.08 14.56
C ILE A 17 37.90 3.73 13.84
N VAL A 18 39.05 3.98 14.46
CA VAL A 18 40.36 3.69 13.84
C VAL A 18 40.51 2.19 13.69
N ASP A 19 40.20 1.43 14.74
CA ASP A 19 40.29 -0.04 14.74
C ASP A 19 39.36 -0.62 13.68
N VAL A 20 38.08 -0.22 13.67
CA VAL A 20 37.07 -0.69 12.72
C VAL A 20 37.48 -0.44 11.27
N ILE A 21 38.03 0.74 10.97
CA ILE A 21 38.43 1.09 9.61
C ILE A 21 39.74 0.39 9.21
N SER A 22 40.68 0.26 10.15
CA SER A 22 42.01 -0.31 9.89
C SER A 22 41.98 -1.79 9.50
N GLU A 23 40.93 -2.52 9.90
CA GLU A 23 40.68 -3.90 9.45
C GLU A 23 40.47 -4.04 7.94
N HIS A 24 40.03 -2.96 7.30
CA HIS A 24 39.57 -2.97 5.91
C HIS A 24 40.39 -2.04 5.02
N VAL A 25 41.02 -1.02 5.60
CA VAL A 25 41.71 0.03 4.88
C VAL A 25 43.04 0.33 5.57
N SER A 26 44.14 0.29 4.82
CA SER A 26 45.46 0.65 5.35
C SER A 26 45.53 2.15 5.65
N LEU A 27 45.45 2.50 6.94
CA LEU A 27 45.49 3.87 7.44
C LEU A 27 46.94 4.33 7.68
N THR A 28 47.31 5.50 7.15
CA THR A 28 48.59 6.16 7.40
C THR A 28 48.39 7.35 8.33
N LYS A 29 49.15 7.46 9.42
CA LYS A 29 49.02 8.56 10.38
C LYS A 29 49.56 9.86 9.77
N GLN A 30 48.77 10.93 9.83
CA GLN A 30 49.16 12.27 9.39
C GLN A 30 48.71 13.32 10.42
N GLY A 31 49.64 13.76 11.27
CA GLY A 31 49.35 14.65 12.39
C GLY A 31 48.41 13.99 13.40
N LYS A 32 47.31 14.66 13.72
CA LYS A 32 46.28 14.17 14.67
C LYS A 32 45.28 13.18 14.04
N ASN A 33 45.27 13.04 12.71
CA ASN A 33 44.31 12.21 11.97
C ASN A 33 45.03 11.08 11.22
N PHE A 34 44.25 10.18 10.64
CA PHE A 34 44.72 9.16 9.71
C PHE A 34 44.21 9.44 8.29
N LYS A 35 44.96 9.01 7.28
CA LYS A 35 44.58 9.11 5.87
C LYS A 35 44.71 7.79 5.13
N ALA A 36 43.87 7.59 4.13
CA ALA A 36 43.95 6.50 3.16
C ALA A 36 43.31 6.90 1.81
N CYS A 37 43.46 6.04 0.80
CA CYS A 37 42.58 6.08 -0.35
C CYS A 37 41.19 5.59 0.06
N CYS A 38 40.16 6.24 -0.45
CA CYS A 38 38.79 5.92 -0.09
C CYS A 38 38.41 4.50 -0.54
N PRO A 39 37.83 3.68 0.34
CA PRO A 39 37.34 2.35 -0.04
C PRO A 39 36.04 2.40 -0.86
N PHE A 40 35.41 3.58 -0.96
CA PHE A 40 34.08 3.73 -1.53
C PHE A 40 34.05 4.25 -2.97
N HIS A 41 35.17 4.76 -3.46
CA HIS A 41 35.35 5.21 -4.84
C HIS A 41 36.81 5.05 -5.25
N GLY A 42 37.08 4.79 -6.53
CA GLY A 42 38.44 4.58 -7.01
C GLY A 42 39.22 5.90 -7.11
N GLU A 43 40.30 6.04 -6.35
CA GLU A 43 41.21 7.18 -6.43
C GLU A 43 42.67 6.75 -6.23
N LYS A 44 43.61 7.54 -6.78
CA LYS A 44 45.06 7.31 -6.62
C LYS A 44 45.68 8.14 -5.50
N THR A 45 45.02 9.21 -5.08
CA THR A 45 45.49 10.13 -4.05
C THR A 45 44.65 9.97 -2.78
N PRO A 46 45.24 9.84 -1.58
CA PRO A 46 44.50 9.69 -0.33
C PRO A 46 43.57 10.88 -0.03
N SER A 47 42.25 10.70 -0.16
CA SER A 47 41.25 11.70 0.23
C SER A 47 40.38 11.28 1.41
N PHE A 48 40.55 10.06 1.91
CA PHE A 48 39.82 9.51 3.05
C PHE A 48 40.54 9.86 4.35
N VAL A 49 39.89 10.61 5.23
CA VAL A 49 40.46 11.07 6.50
C VAL A 49 39.65 10.50 7.66
N VAL A 50 40.33 9.92 8.65
CA VAL A 50 39.73 9.42 9.90
C VAL A 50 40.24 10.26 11.06
N SER A 51 39.33 10.77 11.88
CA SER A 51 39.65 11.55 13.07
C SER A 51 39.38 10.70 14.32
N PRO A 52 40.43 10.25 15.03
CA PRO A 52 40.28 9.46 16.25
C PRO A 52 39.60 10.26 17.37
N GLU A 53 39.96 11.54 17.50
CA GLU A 53 39.41 12.45 18.51
C GLU A 53 37.90 12.66 18.32
N LYS A 54 37.45 12.78 17.07
CA LYS A 54 36.03 13.02 16.75
C LYS A 54 35.23 11.74 16.51
N GLN A 55 35.88 10.58 16.50
CA GLN A 55 35.27 9.29 16.17
C GLN A 55 34.46 9.29 14.85
N ILE A 56 34.99 9.97 13.82
CA ILE A 56 34.35 10.09 12.49
C ILE A 56 35.37 9.94 11.35
N PHE A 57 34.89 9.50 10.18
CA PHE A 57 35.60 9.56 8.92
C PHE A 57 34.93 10.56 7.97
N LYS A 58 35.73 11.09 7.04
CA LYS A 58 35.24 11.86 5.89
C LYS A 58 36.16 11.66 4.70
N CYS A 59 35.55 11.36 3.56
CA CYS A 59 36.21 11.38 2.27
C CYS A 59 36.00 12.73 1.60
N PHE A 60 37.09 13.42 1.28
CA PHE A 60 37.05 14.70 0.57
C PHE A 60 36.91 14.54 -0.95
N GLY A 61 37.13 13.34 -1.50
CA GLY A 61 36.90 13.03 -2.91
C GLY A 61 35.42 12.79 -3.24
N CYS A 62 34.75 11.87 -2.55
CA CYS A 62 33.35 11.49 -2.82
C CYS A 62 32.33 12.05 -1.82
N GLY A 63 32.76 12.75 -0.78
CA GLY A 63 31.87 13.39 0.21
C GLY A 63 31.31 12.46 1.28
N LYS A 64 31.50 11.14 1.19
CA LYS A 64 31.03 10.19 2.22
C LYS A 64 31.66 10.49 3.58
N SER A 65 30.84 10.53 4.62
CA SER A 65 31.27 10.74 6.00
C SER A 65 30.37 10.00 6.99
N GLY A 66 30.89 9.72 8.18
CA GLY A 66 30.10 9.09 9.23
C GLY A 66 30.97 8.58 10.38
N ASN A 67 30.34 7.92 11.35
CA ASN A 67 31.01 7.22 12.44
C ASN A 67 31.35 5.77 12.05
N ALA A 68 31.89 4.98 12.99
CA ALA A 68 32.24 3.57 12.78
C ALA A 68 31.07 2.74 12.21
N LEU A 69 29.85 2.97 12.70
CA LEU A 69 28.65 2.31 12.20
C LEU A 69 28.40 2.61 10.73
N LYS A 70 28.38 3.90 10.34
CA LYS A 70 28.20 4.30 8.94
C LYS A 70 29.30 3.77 8.02
N PHE A 71 30.52 3.63 8.52
CA PHE A 71 31.59 3.00 7.77
C PHE A 71 31.25 1.54 7.44
N VAL A 72 30.84 0.75 8.44
CA VAL A 72 30.46 -0.66 8.25
C VAL A 72 29.25 -0.79 7.31
N GLU A 73 28.23 0.05 7.46
CA GLU A 73 27.08 0.10 6.53
C GLU A 73 27.53 0.30 5.09
N TYR A 74 28.35 1.33 4.83
CA TYR A 74 28.80 1.64 3.47
C TYR A 74 29.77 0.61 2.90
N TYR A 75 30.65 0.08 3.74
CA TYR A 75 31.68 -0.88 3.33
C TYR A 75 31.08 -2.24 3.01
N LYS A 76 30.17 -2.72 3.86
CA LYS A 76 29.53 -4.04 3.72
C LYS A 76 28.20 -4.02 2.98
N LYS A 77 27.62 -2.83 2.75
CA LYS A 77 26.30 -2.63 2.13
C LYS A 77 25.18 -3.34 2.90
N ILE A 78 25.23 -3.23 4.23
CA ILE A 78 24.25 -3.81 5.15
C ILE A 78 23.47 -2.72 5.88
N ALA A 79 22.30 -3.05 6.41
CA ALA A 79 21.46 -2.11 7.14
C ALA A 79 22.10 -1.70 8.49
N ALA A 80 21.66 -0.56 9.03
CA ALA A 80 22.17 0.00 10.28
C ALA A 80 22.13 -0.99 11.46
N ILE A 81 21.07 -1.78 11.58
CA ILE A 81 20.90 -2.77 12.66
C ILE A 81 21.93 -3.91 12.52
N ASP A 82 22.16 -4.39 11.29
CA ASP A 82 23.14 -5.47 11.06
C ASP A 82 24.57 -4.96 11.26
N ALA A 83 24.86 -3.72 10.85
CA ALA A 83 26.12 -3.06 11.16
C ALA A 83 26.32 -2.88 12.67
N LEU A 84 25.27 -2.50 13.41
CA LEU A 84 25.32 -2.38 14.86
C LEU A 84 25.54 -3.74 15.52
N LYS A 85 24.91 -4.82 15.04
CA LYS A 85 25.14 -6.18 15.54
C LYS A 85 26.58 -6.62 15.40
N GLU A 86 27.19 -6.29 14.28
CA GLU A 86 28.60 -6.60 14.07
C GLU A 86 29.51 -5.82 15.01
N LEU A 87 29.27 -4.52 15.17
CA LEU A 87 30.03 -3.69 16.10
C LEU A 87 29.82 -4.10 17.57
N ALA A 88 28.61 -4.50 17.95
CA ALA A 88 28.28 -5.00 19.28
C ALA A 88 29.03 -6.30 19.59
N LYS A 89 29.05 -7.25 18.64
CA LYS A 89 29.80 -8.50 18.77
C LYS A 89 31.30 -8.23 18.95
N LYS A 90 31.86 -7.25 18.23
CA LYS A 90 33.27 -6.86 18.34
C LYS A 90 33.59 -6.15 19.65
N SER A 91 32.69 -5.27 20.11
CA SER A 91 32.86 -4.51 21.36
C SER A 91 32.44 -5.29 22.62
N GLY A 92 32.08 -6.58 22.46
CA GLY A 92 31.65 -7.44 23.57
C GLY A 92 30.37 -6.95 24.25
N VAL A 93 29.54 -6.18 23.55
CA VAL A 93 28.25 -5.70 24.05
C VAL A 93 27.19 -6.71 23.66
N GLU A 94 26.59 -7.35 24.66
CA GLU A 94 25.46 -8.26 24.45
C GLU A 94 24.20 -7.45 24.17
N ILE A 95 23.86 -7.34 22.89
CA ILE A 95 22.69 -6.59 22.43
C ILE A 95 21.49 -7.48 22.15
N ASP A 96 21.67 -8.81 22.13
CA ASP A 96 20.64 -9.77 21.72
C ASP A 96 19.41 -9.71 22.65
N GLN A 97 19.62 -9.48 23.94
CA GLN A 97 18.53 -9.30 24.91
C GLN A 97 17.79 -7.97 24.71
N HIS A 98 18.52 -6.89 24.41
CA HIS A 98 17.94 -5.57 24.18
C HIS A 98 17.19 -5.48 22.84
N PHE A 99 17.68 -6.20 21.82
CA PHE A 99 16.97 -6.38 20.57
C PHE A 99 15.81 -7.37 20.68
N LYS A 100 15.81 -8.36 21.58
CA LYS A 100 14.62 -9.18 21.84
C LYS A 100 13.44 -8.36 22.37
N ASP A 101 13.70 -7.38 23.22
CA ASP A 101 12.65 -6.51 23.80
C ASP A 101 12.26 -5.34 22.87
N LEU A 102 13.18 -4.83 22.04
CA LEU A 102 12.89 -3.86 20.96
C LEU A 102 12.25 -4.53 19.73
N HIS A 103 12.45 -5.84 19.53
CA HIS A 103 11.79 -6.67 18.51
C HIS A 103 10.49 -7.31 19.03
N ASN A 104 9.48 -6.48 19.32
CA ASN A 104 8.09 -6.90 19.04
C ASN A 104 7.80 -6.97 17.51
N ASN A 105 8.86 -6.89 16.67
CA ASN A 105 8.89 -7.02 15.22
C ASN A 105 9.98 -8.02 14.74
N SER A 106 10.39 -9.02 15.53
CA SER A 106 11.16 -10.14 14.95
C SER A 106 10.22 -10.92 14.03
N LEU A 107 10.61 -11.10 12.77
CA LEU A 107 9.94 -12.04 11.87
C LEU A 107 9.76 -13.36 12.63
N SER A 108 8.54 -13.90 12.64
CA SER A 108 8.34 -15.20 13.27
C SER A 108 9.17 -16.26 12.53
N SER A 109 9.45 -17.40 13.17
CA SER A 109 10.10 -18.52 12.47
C SER A 109 9.37 -18.90 11.18
N ASP A 110 8.05 -18.77 11.15
CA ASP A 110 7.23 -19.02 9.96
C ASP A 110 7.46 -17.95 8.88
N ASP A 111 7.63 -16.68 9.27
CA ASP A 111 7.92 -15.58 8.36
C ASP A 111 9.31 -15.71 7.72
N GLU A 112 10.32 -16.11 8.50
CA GLU A 112 11.67 -16.37 7.99
C GLU A 112 11.69 -17.52 6.97
N GLU A 113 10.95 -18.60 7.26
CA GLU A 113 10.78 -19.71 6.32
C GLU A 113 10.07 -19.27 5.05
N LEU A 114 9.04 -18.41 5.16
CA LEU A 114 8.30 -17.90 4.02
C LEU A 114 9.17 -16.99 3.14
N ILE A 115 9.99 -16.12 3.74
CA ILE A 115 10.97 -15.29 3.03
C ILE A 115 12.01 -16.17 2.33
N LYS A 116 12.49 -17.22 3.00
CA LYS A 116 13.43 -18.19 2.39
C LYS A 116 12.80 -18.90 1.19
N LEU A 117 11.56 -19.37 1.31
CA LEU A 117 10.82 -19.99 0.21
C LEU A 117 10.65 -19.02 -0.97
N ASN A 118 10.28 -17.77 -0.70
CA ASN A 118 10.15 -16.75 -1.74
C ASN A 118 11.49 -16.46 -2.44
N LYS A 119 12.60 -16.46 -1.70
CA LYS A 119 13.94 -16.33 -2.30
C LYS A 119 14.25 -17.50 -3.25
N ASP A 120 13.99 -18.73 -2.81
CA ASP A 120 14.17 -19.92 -3.65
C ASP A 120 13.23 -19.91 -4.87
N ALA A 121 12.01 -19.39 -4.73
CA ALA A 121 11.07 -19.20 -5.83
C ALA A 121 11.59 -18.20 -6.88
N SER A 122 12.19 -17.08 -6.45
CA SER A 122 12.80 -16.12 -7.38
C SER A 122 13.92 -16.76 -8.19
N ILE A 123 14.78 -17.56 -7.54
CA ILE A 123 15.85 -18.31 -8.21
C ILE A 123 15.26 -19.31 -9.21
N PHE A 124 14.22 -20.06 -8.81
CA PHE A 124 13.51 -20.99 -9.69
C PHE A 124 12.95 -20.29 -10.93
N PHE A 125 12.20 -19.20 -10.77
CA PHE A 125 11.63 -18.48 -11.91
C PHE A 125 12.68 -17.85 -12.82
N GLN A 126 13.78 -17.32 -12.26
CA GLN A 126 14.90 -16.81 -13.06
C GLN A 126 15.58 -17.93 -13.86
N TYR A 127 15.76 -19.10 -13.27
CA TYR A 127 16.28 -20.26 -13.97
C TYR A 127 15.35 -20.69 -15.11
N GLU A 128 14.05 -20.81 -14.84
CA GLU A 128 13.05 -21.15 -15.87
C GLU A 128 13.05 -20.14 -17.02
N LEU A 129 13.20 -18.84 -16.73
CA LEU A 129 13.33 -17.82 -17.79
C LEU A 129 14.55 -18.05 -18.68
N LEU A 130 15.69 -18.44 -18.10
CA LEU A 130 16.94 -18.65 -18.83
C LEU A 130 16.92 -19.90 -19.70
N VAL A 131 16.30 -20.99 -19.22
CA VAL A 131 16.26 -22.27 -19.95
C VAL A 131 15.04 -22.43 -20.84
N SER A 132 14.08 -21.52 -20.76
CA SER A 132 12.84 -21.63 -21.54
C SER A 132 13.09 -21.50 -23.05
N GLU A 133 12.60 -22.49 -23.78
CA GLU A 133 12.52 -22.46 -25.25
C GLU A 133 11.21 -21.84 -25.76
N ASN A 134 10.35 -21.34 -24.85
CA ASN A 134 9.04 -20.79 -25.18
C ASN A 134 9.16 -19.57 -26.13
N LYS A 135 8.69 -19.74 -27.37
CA LYS A 135 8.74 -18.69 -28.39
C LYS A 135 7.98 -17.43 -27.98
N ASN A 136 6.79 -17.57 -27.37
CA ASN A 136 5.99 -16.44 -26.92
C ASN A 136 6.73 -15.62 -25.85
N LEU A 137 7.46 -16.27 -24.94
CA LEU A 137 8.30 -15.58 -23.97
C LEU A 137 9.40 -14.78 -24.68
N LYS A 138 10.14 -15.40 -25.59
CA LYS A 138 11.22 -14.73 -26.35
C LYS A 138 10.70 -13.52 -27.13
N ASP A 139 9.60 -13.68 -27.85
CA ASP A 139 8.95 -12.60 -28.60
C ASP A 139 8.47 -11.48 -27.67
N PHE A 140 7.94 -11.83 -26.48
CA PHE A 140 7.50 -10.85 -25.49
C PHE A 140 8.67 -10.04 -24.90
N LEU A 141 9.79 -10.69 -24.56
CA LEU A 141 11.00 -10.02 -24.05
C LEU A 141 11.58 -9.05 -25.09
N ILE A 142 11.64 -9.45 -26.36
CA ILE A 142 12.10 -8.61 -27.47
C ILE A 142 11.15 -7.43 -27.66
N LYS A 143 9.83 -7.68 -27.73
CA LYS A 143 8.81 -6.64 -27.90
C LYS A 143 8.86 -5.60 -26.78
N ARG A 144 9.15 -6.02 -25.54
CA ARG A 144 9.28 -5.15 -24.36
C ARG A 144 10.70 -4.59 -24.15
N ARG A 145 11.63 -4.91 -25.05
CA ARG A 145 13.05 -4.49 -24.99
C ARG A 145 13.68 -4.77 -23.62
N LEU A 146 13.48 -5.98 -23.10
CA LEU A 146 14.04 -6.41 -21.83
C LEU A 146 15.43 -7.03 -22.07
N SER A 147 16.48 -6.23 -21.86
CA SER A 147 17.86 -6.70 -21.98
C SER A 147 18.24 -7.62 -20.82
N LYS A 148 19.36 -8.34 -20.96
CA LYS A 148 19.88 -9.21 -19.88
C LYS A 148 20.18 -8.43 -18.61
N GLU A 149 20.67 -7.20 -18.76
CA GLU A 149 20.97 -6.29 -17.64
C GLU A 149 19.70 -5.90 -16.90
N ILE A 150 18.62 -5.59 -17.63
CA ILE A 150 17.31 -5.24 -17.03
C ILE A 150 16.71 -6.46 -16.34
N ILE A 151 16.74 -7.62 -16.99
CA ILE A 151 16.25 -8.88 -16.42
C ILE A 151 16.98 -9.18 -15.10
N LYS A 152 18.30 -8.99 -15.06
CA LYS A 152 19.11 -9.18 -13.87
C LYS A 152 18.82 -8.14 -12.79
N GLU A 153 18.73 -6.85 -13.15
CA GLU A 153 18.50 -5.75 -12.20
C GLU A 153 17.17 -5.92 -11.46
N PHE A 154 16.11 -6.27 -12.19
CA PHE A 154 14.76 -6.42 -11.65
C PHE A 154 14.41 -7.85 -11.23
N GLU A 155 15.40 -8.77 -11.24
CA GLU A 155 15.22 -10.20 -10.91
C GLU A 155 14.03 -10.83 -11.63
N ILE A 156 13.89 -10.53 -12.93
CA ILE A 156 12.76 -10.99 -13.73
C ILE A 156 12.89 -12.50 -13.97
N GLY A 157 11.83 -13.23 -13.65
CA GLY A 157 11.72 -14.67 -13.91
C GLY A 157 10.55 -15.03 -14.81
N PHE A 158 10.33 -16.33 -15.00
CA PHE A 158 9.22 -16.88 -15.77
C PHE A 158 8.58 -18.04 -15.00
N ALA A 159 7.25 -18.00 -14.88
CA ALA A 159 6.46 -19.10 -14.35
C ALA A 159 5.91 -19.91 -15.52
N ASP A 160 6.62 -20.98 -15.88
CA ASP A 160 6.20 -21.93 -16.90
C ASP A 160 5.05 -22.82 -16.38
N SER A 161 3.99 -23.03 -17.18
CA SER A 161 2.87 -23.89 -16.78
C SER A 161 3.25 -25.36 -16.66
N GLU A 162 4.30 -25.80 -17.38
CA GLU A 162 4.73 -27.20 -17.40
C GLU A 162 5.65 -27.57 -16.22
N LYS A 163 6.11 -26.57 -15.45
CA LYS A 163 7.14 -26.74 -14.42
C LYS A 163 6.53 -26.53 -13.05
N SER A 164 6.47 -27.60 -12.24
CA SER A 164 5.87 -27.53 -10.91
C SER A 164 6.81 -26.86 -9.90
N PHE A 165 6.44 -25.67 -9.44
CA PHE A 165 7.13 -25.02 -8.32
C PHE A 165 6.93 -25.81 -7.02
N TYR A 166 5.76 -26.45 -6.84
CA TYR A 166 5.48 -27.29 -5.67
C TYR A 166 6.52 -28.40 -5.50
N LYS A 167 6.79 -29.16 -6.57
CA LYS A 167 7.82 -30.22 -6.55
C LYS A 167 9.20 -29.66 -6.22
N TYR A 168 9.59 -28.56 -6.86
CA TYR A 168 10.86 -27.88 -6.57
C TYR A 168 10.98 -27.47 -5.10
N ALA A 169 9.92 -26.90 -4.51
CA ALA A 169 9.92 -26.47 -3.12
C ALA A 169 10.01 -27.65 -2.13
N ILE A 170 9.35 -28.77 -2.43
CA ILE A 170 9.46 -30.02 -1.65
C ILE A 170 10.88 -30.58 -1.73
N ASP A 171 11.48 -30.62 -2.92
CA ASP A 171 12.86 -31.09 -3.11
C ASP A 171 13.88 -30.21 -2.37
N LYS A 172 13.60 -28.91 -2.26
CA LYS A 172 14.34 -27.94 -1.43
C LYS A 172 14.07 -28.05 0.07
N LYS A 173 13.24 -29.02 0.48
CA LYS A 173 12.89 -29.32 1.88
C LYS A 173 12.15 -28.18 2.59
N HIS A 174 11.35 -27.40 1.86
CA HIS A 174 10.43 -26.44 2.47
C HIS A 174 9.24 -27.16 3.11
N LYS A 175 8.75 -26.65 4.24
CA LYS A 175 7.58 -27.23 4.90
C LYS A 175 6.33 -27.05 4.03
N ILE A 176 5.48 -28.07 3.98
CA ILE A 176 4.21 -28.05 3.24
C ILE A 176 3.34 -26.85 3.67
N PHE A 177 3.32 -26.57 4.99
CA PHE A 177 2.59 -25.42 5.53
C PHE A 177 3.07 -24.08 4.96
N THR A 178 4.39 -23.87 4.89
CA THR A 178 5.01 -22.68 4.33
C THR A 178 4.71 -22.54 2.84
N ILE A 179 4.81 -23.66 2.10
CA ILE A 179 4.47 -23.71 0.66
C ILE A 179 3.02 -23.31 0.42
N ALA A 180 2.08 -23.88 1.18
CA ALA A 180 0.66 -23.59 1.05
C ALA A 180 0.30 -22.12 1.36
N ASN A 181 1.06 -21.47 2.24
CA ASN A 181 0.84 -20.07 2.65
C ASN A 181 1.64 -19.03 1.85
N SER A 182 2.43 -19.46 0.86
CA SER A 182 3.29 -18.59 0.04
C SER A 182 2.59 -17.75 -1.02
N SER A 183 1.33 -18.06 -1.32
CA SER A 183 0.62 -17.56 -2.51
C SER A 183 1.29 -17.94 -3.85
N LEU A 184 2.23 -18.89 -3.87
CA LEU A 184 2.82 -19.42 -5.10
C LEU A 184 2.12 -20.68 -5.62
N ILE A 185 1.32 -21.32 -4.76
CA ILE A 185 0.53 -22.53 -5.06
C ILE A 185 -0.96 -22.19 -4.94
N ALA A 186 -1.77 -22.74 -5.86
CA ALA A 186 -3.21 -22.58 -5.81
C ALA A 186 -3.79 -23.35 -4.62
N SER A 187 -4.72 -22.72 -3.90
CA SER A 187 -5.29 -23.25 -2.66
C SER A 187 -5.80 -24.68 -2.79
N LYS A 188 -5.44 -25.54 -1.82
CA LYS A 188 -5.82 -26.97 -1.76
C LYS A 188 -5.39 -27.79 -2.99
N SER A 189 -4.34 -27.38 -3.68
CA SER A 189 -3.79 -28.11 -4.82
C SER A 189 -2.26 -28.12 -4.77
N GLU A 190 -1.64 -28.95 -5.60
CA GLU A 190 -0.19 -28.93 -5.86
C GLU A 190 0.14 -28.14 -7.14
N LYS A 191 -0.83 -27.36 -7.65
CA LYS A 191 -0.70 -26.61 -8.90
C LYS A 191 -0.16 -25.21 -8.64
N ASN A 192 0.65 -24.71 -9.57
CA ASN A 192 1.16 -23.35 -9.51
C ASN A 192 0.02 -22.33 -9.52
N PHE A 193 0.16 -21.27 -8.74
CA PHE A 193 -0.73 -20.10 -8.79
C PHE A 193 -0.43 -19.24 -10.04
N PHE A 194 0.85 -19.07 -10.37
CA PHE A 194 1.31 -18.36 -11.56
C PHE A 194 1.61 -19.34 -12.69
N ASN A 195 1.07 -19.10 -13.88
CA ASN A 195 1.25 -19.95 -15.05
C ASN A 195 1.36 -19.09 -16.31
N ASN A 196 2.34 -19.36 -17.16
CA ASN A 196 2.67 -18.61 -18.37
C ASN A 196 2.77 -17.09 -18.12
N ARG A 197 3.50 -16.73 -17.07
CA ARG A 197 3.65 -15.34 -16.63
C ARG A 197 5.11 -14.95 -16.47
N LEU A 198 5.43 -13.75 -16.91
CA LEU A 198 6.67 -13.07 -16.55
C LEU A 198 6.55 -12.64 -15.08
N MET A 199 7.54 -13.01 -14.27
CA MET A 199 7.51 -12.87 -12.82
C MET A 199 8.40 -11.71 -12.37
N PHE A 200 7.83 -10.83 -11.54
CA PHE A 200 8.51 -9.73 -10.89
C PHE A 200 8.52 -9.98 -9.38
N ALA A 201 9.71 -10.11 -8.79
CA ALA A 201 9.85 -10.19 -7.34
C ALA A 201 9.46 -8.86 -6.69
N ILE A 202 8.71 -8.92 -5.60
CA ILE A 202 8.33 -7.76 -4.78
C ILE A 202 9.15 -7.82 -3.49
N LYS A 203 9.94 -6.79 -3.25
CA LYS A 203 10.81 -6.68 -2.07
C LYS A 203 10.21 -5.77 -1.01
N ASP A 204 10.45 -6.09 0.26
CA ASP A 204 10.25 -5.16 1.36
C ASP A 204 11.36 -4.08 1.39
N GLU A 205 11.31 -3.18 2.37
CA GLU A 205 12.32 -2.13 2.55
C GLU A 205 13.74 -2.66 2.85
N ASN A 206 13.84 -3.89 3.37
CA ASN A 206 15.07 -4.57 3.74
C ASN A 206 15.64 -5.40 2.59
N GLY A 207 14.88 -5.60 1.51
CA GLY A 207 15.29 -6.36 0.32
C GLY A 207 14.86 -7.81 0.34
N ASN A 208 14.08 -8.24 1.33
CA ASN A 208 13.51 -9.58 1.37
C ASN A 208 12.42 -9.70 0.31
N ILE A 209 12.41 -10.81 -0.42
CA ILE A 209 11.33 -11.10 -1.36
C ILE A 209 10.11 -11.57 -0.56
N VAL A 210 9.06 -10.75 -0.56
CA VAL A 210 7.84 -11.00 0.22
C VAL A 210 6.69 -11.49 -0.65
N ALA A 211 6.71 -11.20 -1.94
CA ALA A 211 5.65 -11.57 -2.88
C ALA A 211 6.13 -11.50 -4.34
N PHE A 212 5.22 -11.83 -5.26
CA PHE A 212 5.45 -11.73 -6.69
C PHE A 212 4.28 -11.06 -7.41
N SER A 213 4.60 -10.44 -8.55
CA SER A 213 3.63 -10.04 -9.56
C SER A 213 3.91 -10.77 -10.87
N GLY A 214 2.89 -11.38 -11.45
CA GLY A 214 2.97 -12.14 -12.69
C GLY A 214 2.22 -11.43 -13.82
N ARG A 215 2.94 -11.03 -14.86
CA ARG A 215 2.37 -10.50 -16.10
C ARG A 215 2.11 -11.62 -17.10
N ASP A 216 0.88 -11.75 -17.57
CA ASP A 216 0.54 -12.68 -18.64
C ASP A 216 1.29 -12.32 -19.93
N ILE A 217 1.95 -13.34 -20.52
CA ILE A 217 2.65 -13.22 -21.81
C ILE A 217 1.83 -13.80 -22.98
N SER A 218 0.75 -14.54 -22.68
CA SER A 218 -0.05 -15.21 -23.70
C SER A 218 -1.05 -14.29 -24.41
N GLY A 219 -1.50 -13.23 -23.72
CA GLY A 219 -2.60 -12.36 -24.17
C GLY A 219 -3.98 -12.99 -23.97
N ASN A 220 -4.05 -14.25 -23.54
CA ASN A 220 -5.29 -15.02 -23.44
C ASN A 220 -5.81 -15.12 -22.00
N ASN A 221 -4.98 -14.81 -21.00
CA ASN A 221 -5.38 -14.93 -19.60
C ASN A 221 -5.87 -13.58 -19.06
N SER A 222 -7.04 -13.59 -18.41
CA SER A 222 -7.49 -12.50 -17.54
C SER A 222 -7.29 -12.91 -16.08
N PRO A 223 -6.66 -12.09 -15.22
CA PRO A 223 -6.21 -10.71 -15.46
C PRO A 223 -4.81 -10.60 -16.11
N LYS A 224 -4.56 -9.47 -16.79
CA LYS A 224 -3.25 -9.12 -17.40
C LYS A 224 -2.11 -9.19 -16.39
N TYR A 225 -2.32 -8.63 -15.20
CA TYR A 225 -1.43 -8.78 -14.05
C TYR A 225 -2.12 -9.57 -12.95
N LEU A 226 -1.38 -10.50 -12.35
CA LEU A 226 -1.78 -11.24 -11.17
C LEU A 226 -0.77 -10.94 -10.07
N ASN A 227 -1.21 -10.57 -8.87
CA ASN A 227 -0.32 -10.37 -7.73
C ASN A 227 -0.51 -11.53 -6.75
N SER A 228 0.52 -11.83 -5.96
CA SER A 228 0.36 -12.68 -4.78
C SER A 228 -0.79 -12.14 -3.91
N ALA A 229 -1.54 -13.06 -3.31
CA ALA A 229 -2.44 -12.76 -2.21
C ALA A 229 -1.65 -12.29 -0.98
N GLU A 230 -2.34 -11.61 -0.06
CA GLU A 230 -1.78 -11.19 1.22
C GLU A 230 -1.26 -12.41 2.01
N THR A 231 -0.05 -12.31 2.56
CA THR A 231 0.56 -13.33 3.43
C THR A 231 0.98 -12.69 4.76
N SER A 232 1.63 -13.43 5.66
CA SER A 232 2.17 -12.85 6.88
C SER A 232 3.30 -11.84 6.58
N VAL A 233 4.12 -12.12 5.57
CA VAL A 233 5.26 -11.26 5.15
C VAL A 233 4.91 -10.26 4.06
N PHE A 234 3.82 -10.45 3.32
CA PHE A 234 3.38 -9.53 2.28
C PHE A 234 2.07 -8.84 2.65
N LYS A 235 2.17 -7.53 2.85
CA LYS A 235 1.06 -6.60 2.99
C LYS A 235 1.10 -5.57 1.87
N LYS A 236 0.13 -5.57 0.95
CA LYS A 236 0.11 -4.69 -0.23
C LYS A 236 0.18 -3.21 0.15
N HIS A 237 -0.49 -2.83 1.25
CA HIS A 237 -0.44 -1.47 1.77
C HIS A 237 0.89 -1.07 2.39
N LYS A 238 1.90 -1.95 2.48
CA LYS A 238 3.23 -1.62 3.05
C LYS A 238 4.35 -1.60 2.02
N VAL A 239 4.12 -2.16 0.83
CA VAL A 239 5.18 -2.33 -0.16
C VAL A 239 4.84 -1.63 -1.46
N MET A 240 5.88 -1.20 -2.17
CA MET A 240 5.79 -0.63 -3.51
C MET A 240 6.82 -1.32 -4.38
N PHE A 241 6.47 -1.62 -5.62
CA PHE A 241 7.42 -2.22 -6.54
C PHE A 241 8.59 -1.25 -6.78
N ASN A 242 9.80 -1.80 -6.87
CA ASN A 242 11.07 -1.08 -7.04
C ASN A 242 11.54 -0.20 -5.87
N TYR A 243 10.78 -0.07 -4.77
CA TYR A 243 11.21 0.80 -3.64
C TYR A 243 12.58 0.43 -3.08
N TYR A 244 12.86 -0.86 -2.88
CA TYR A 244 14.17 -1.31 -2.36
C TYR A 244 15.35 -0.86 -3.23
N HIS A 245 15.20 -0.89 -4.56
CA HIS A 245 16.25 -0.47 -5.50
C HIS A 245 16.30 1.06 -5.63
N ALA A 246 15.15 1.72 -5.54
CA ALA A 246 15.01 3.17 -5.73
C ALA A 246 15.38 3.99 -4.49
N LYS A 247 15.28 3.42 -3.27
CA LYS A 247 15.38 4.17 -2.00
C LYS A 247 16.64 5.01 -1.87
N ASP A 248 17.80 4.51 -2.33
CA ASP A 248 19.06 5.25 -2.24
C ASP A 248 19.06 6.48 -3.16
N GLU A 249 18.53 6.35 -4.38
CA GLU A 249 18.41 7.47 -5.31
C GLU A 249 17.32 8.45 -4.85
N ILE A 250 16.22 7.96 -4.26
CA ILE A 250 15.17 8.80 -3.65
C ILE A 250 15.78 9.67 -2.54
N LEU A 251 16.52 9.06 -1.61
CA LEU A 251 17.19 9.78 -0.52
C LEU A 251 18.23 10.79 -1.02
N LYS A 252 18.98 10.43 -2.07
CA LYS A 252 20.00 11.29 -2.67
C LYS A 252 19.41 12.50 -3.39
N THR A 253 18.28 12.31 -4.07
CA THR A 253 17.64 13.35 -4.90
C THR A 253 16.53 14.11 -4.18
N ASN A 254 16.06 13.60 -3.04
CA ASN A 254 14.80 14.01 -2.40
C ASN A 254 13.64 14.04 -3.39
N GLU A 255 13.60 13.05 -4.27
CA GLU A 255 12.63 12.99 -5.36
C GLU A 255 12.24 11.55 -5.66
N VAL A 256 10.95 11.32 -5.91
CA VAL A 256 10.41 10.02 -6.32
C VAL A 256 9.44 10.20 -7.49
N TYR A 257 9.46 9.26 -8.42
CA TYR A 257 8.44 9.11 -9.47
C TYR A 257 7.46 8.02 -9.07
N LEU A 258 6.19 8.40 -8.93
CA LEU A 258 5.10 7.50 -8.53
C LEU A 258 4.26 7.13 -9.74
N ILE A 259 4.16 5.83 -10.01
CA ILE A 259 3.57 5.27 -11.23
C ILE A 259 2.68 4.05 -10.92
N GLU A 260 1.99 3.50 -11.92
CA GLU A 260 1.08 2.35 -11.72
C GLU A 260 1.76 0.99 -11.79
N GLY A 261 2.54 0.77 -12.84
CA GLY A 261 2.97 -0.56 -13.26
C GLY A 261 4.47 -0.82 -13.19
N GLN A 262 4.83 -2.11 -13.24
CA GLN A 262 6.22 -2.54 -13.24
C GLN A 262 6.95 -2.12 -14.52
N PHE A 263 6.29 -2.19 -15.68
CA PHE A 263 6.90 -1.80 -16.94
C PHE A 263 7.17 -0.30 -17.03
N ASP A 264 6.31 0.53 -16.44
CA ASP A 264 6.54 1.97 -16.35
C ASP A 264 7.80 2.28 -15.52
N CYS A 265 8.01 1.52 -14.44
CA CYS A 265 9.21 1.63 -13.59
C CYS A 265 10.45 1.28 -14.39
N ILE A 266 10.37 0.20 -15.17
CA ILE A 266 11.46 -0.26 -16.03
C ILE A 266 11.72 0.74 -17.16
N ALA A 267 10.68 1.36 -17.72
CA ALA A 267 10.80 2.38 -18.76
C ALA A 267 11.53 3.63 -18.26
N LEU A 268 11.19 4.10 -17.06
CA LEU A 268 11.91 5.19 -16.38
C LEU A 268 13.36 4.81 -16.08
N TYR A 269 13.58 3.58 -15.60
CA TYR A 269 14.93 3.06 -15.36
C TYR A 269 15.79 3.05 -16.63
N LYS A 270 15.23 2.61 -17.77
CA LYS A 270 15.91 2.58 -19.08
C LYS A 270 16.41 3.95 -19.53
N ILE A 271 15.72 5.04 -19.16
CA ILE A 271 16.14 6.41 -19.48
C ILE A 271 16.99 7.06 -18.37
N GLY A 272 17.38 6.30 -17.34
CA GLY A 272 18.27 6.74 -16.27
C GLY A 272 17.57 7.29 -15.02
N ILE A 273 16.24 7.28 -14.95
CA ILE A 273 15.47 7.67 -13.76
C ILE A 273 15.36 6.45 -12.84
N LYS A 274 16.21 6.41 -11.80
CA LYS A 274 16.32 5.25 -10.90
C LYS A 274 15.48 5.36 -9.63
N ASN A 275 14.87 6.52 -9.39
CA ASN A 275 14.05 6.84 -8.23
C ASN A 275 12.54 6.69 -8.53
N SER A 276 12.13 5.67 -9.30
CA SER A 276 10.72 5.39 -9.61
C SER A 276 10.17 4.20 -8.82
N VAL A 277 8.92 4.28 -8.37
CA VAL A 277 8.23 3.23 -7.60
C VAL A 277 6.77 3.08 -8.05
N ALA A 278 6.27 1.84 -8.03
CA ALA A 278 4.90 1.55 -8.48
C ALA A 278 3.97 1.10 -7.35
N ILE A 279 2.75 1.65 -7.31
CA ILE A 279 1.74 1.40 -6.25
C ILE A 279 0.89 0.14 -6.46
N MET A 280 1.15 -0.61 -7.54
CA MET A 280 0.60 -1.95 -7.78
C MET A 280 -0.95 -2.03 -7.78
N GLY A 281 -1.64 -0.97 -8.22
CA GLY A 281 -3.09 -0.94 -8.34
C GLY A 281 -3.83 -0.78 -7.00
N THR A 282 -3.23 -0.10 -6.03
CA THR A 282 -3.89 0.39 -4.81
C THR A 282 -3.59 1.86 -4.61
N ALA A 283 -4.44 2.56 -3.87
CA ALA A 283 -4.10 3.90 -3.40
C ALA A 283 -2.96 3.82 -2.38
N LEU A 284 -2.16 4.89 -2.32
CA LEU A 284 -1.12 5.06 -1.32
C LEU A 284 -1.66 4.88 0.09
N SER A 285 -0.91 4.19 0.93
CA SER A 285 -1.16 4.14 2.37
C SER A 285 -0.21 5.08 3.11
N TYR A 286 -0.49 5.31 4.40
CA TYR A 286 0.48 5.97 5.29
C TYR A 286 1.80 5.19 5.39
N ASP A 287 1.74 3.85 5.46
CA ASP A 287 2.93 3.00 5.53
C ASP A 287 3.82 3.14 4.29
N GLN A 288 3.24 3.43 3.13
CA GLN A 288 3.99 3.69 1.91
C GLN A 288 4.50 5.12 1.85
N ILE A 289 3.64 6.11 2.11
CA ILE A 289 3.98 7.52 1.89
C ILE A 289 5.00 8.07 2.90
N LYS A 290 5.04 7.51 4.12
CA LYS A 290 6.04 7.90 5.15
C LYS A 290 7.48 7.70 4.69
N HIS A 291 7.72 6.80 3.72
CA HIS A 291 9.04 6.59 3.13
C HIS A 291 9.52 7.76 2.27
N PHE A 292 8.63 8.69 1.89
CA PHE A 292 8.94 9.84 1.04
C PHE A 292 9.05 11.15 1.82
N ARG A 293 9.34 11.10 3.13
CA ARG A 293 9.53 12.32 3.94
C ARG A 293 10.55 13.26 3.27
N ASN A 294 10.24 14.55 3.23
CA ASN A 294 11.02 15.61 2.57
C ASN A 294 11.19 15.44 1.05
N CYS A 295 10.39 14.60 0.39
CA CYS A 295 10.55 14.34 -1.05
C CYS A 295 9.59 15.15 -1.92
N LYS A 296 10.07 15.48 -3.12
CA LYS A 296 9.24 15.81 -4.27
C LYS A 296 8.61 14.54 -4.83
N ILE A 297 7.30 14.52 -5.00
CA ILE A 297 6.56 13.36 -5.52
C ILE A 297 6.06 13.69 -6.92
N ASN A 298 6.68 13.10 -7.94
CA ASN A 298 6.25 13.23 -9.33
C ASN A 298 5.19 12.19 -9.64
N LEU A 299 3.95 12.63 -9.79
CA LEU A 299 2.82 11.80 -10.19
C LEU A 299 2.88 11.60 -11.70
N PHE A 300 3.08 10.34 -12.12
CA PHE A 300 3.14 9.97 -13.53
C PHE A 300 2.24 8.76 -13.80
N PHE A 301 0.94 9.01 -13.70
CA PHE A 301 -0.12 8.05 -14.01
C PHE A 301 -0.57 8.20 -15.46
N ASP A 302 -1.31 7.20 -15.95
CA ASP A 302 -1.85 7.22 -17.31
C ASP A 302 -2.85 8.38 -17.47
N ASN A 303 -2.87 9.01 -18.64
CA ASN A 303 -3.76 10.13 -18.92
C ASN A 303 -5.17 9.68 -19.37
N ASP A 304 -5.55 8.44 -19.05
CA ASP A 304 -6.89 7.90 -19.30
C ASP A 304 -7.83 8.16 -18.10
N SER A 305 -9.10 7.79 -18.22
CA SER A 305 -10.07 8.01 -17.13
C SER A 305 -9.69 7.29 -15.82
N ALA A 306 -9.01 6.14 -15.89
CA ALA A 306 -8.61 5.37 -14.72
C ALA A 306 -7.39 6.00 -14.03
N GLY A 307 -6.36 6.37 -14.80
CA GLY A 307 -5.15 7.02 -14.31
C GLY A 307 -5.39 8.44 -13.80
N LEU A 308 -6.33 9.19 -14.38
CA LEU A 308 -6.78 10.48 -13.81
C LEU A 308 -7.44 10.29 -12.44
N LYS A 309 -8.31 9.27 -12.29
CA LYS A 309 -8.89 8.93 -10.98
C LYS A 309 -7.84 8.47 -9.98
N ALA A 310 -6.85 7.70 -10.43
CA ALA A 310 -5.72 7.28 -9.60
C ALA A 310 -4.88 8.48 -9.16
N THR A 311 -4.62 9.43 -10.06
CA THR A 311 -3.91 10.68 -9.77
C THR A 311 -4.61 11.47 -8.69
N ILE A 312 -5.90 11.76 -8.85
CA ILE A 312 -6.70 12.51 -7.88
C ILE A 312 -6.70 11.80 -6.52
N LYS A 313 -6.94 10.48 -6.52
CA LYS A 313 -7.00 9.69 -5.29
C LYS A 313 -5.68 9.73 -4.52
N ASN A 314 -4.54 9.55 -5.20
CA ASN A 314 -3.23 9.58 -4.55
C ASN A 314 -2.81 11.00 -4.18
N LEU A 315 -3.16 12.00 -4.98
CA LEU A 315 -2.93 13.41 -4.68
C LEU A 315 -3.60 13.81 -3.37
N LYS A 316 -4.87 13.44 -3.13
CA LYS A 316 -5.56 13.72 -1.86
C LYS A 316 -4.77 13.19 -0.66
N ILE A 317 -4.24 11.97 -0.77
CA ILE A 317 -3.45 11.33 0.30
C ILE A 317 -2.12 12.07 0.50
N ILE A 318 -1.45 12.46 -0.60
CA ILE A 318 -0.21 13.24 -0.54
C ILE A 318 -0.42 14.61 0.10
N LEU A 319 -1.47 15.32 -0.30
CA LEU A 319 -1.81 16.63 0.25
C LEU A 319 -2.12 16.54 1.75
N TYR A 320 -2.90 15.54 2.15
CA TYR A 320 -3.21 15.31 3.55
C TYR A 320 -1.96 15.16 4.44
N PHE A 321 -1.00 14.35 4.01
CA PHE A 321 0.25 14.15 4.75
C PHE A 321 1.35 15.16 4.39
N SER A 322 1.08 16.13 3.50
CA SER A 322 2.12 17.02 2.96
C SER A 322 2.81 17.86 4.04
N LYS A 323 2.03 18.39 5.00
CA LYS A 323 2.59 19.18 6.11
C LYS A 323 3.37 18.33 7.11
N GLU A 324 2.87 17.15 7.45
CA GLU A 324 3.49 16.22 8.40
C GLU A 324 4.81 15.64 7.88
N LEU A 325 4.83 15.27 6.60
CA LEU A 325 5.95 14.60 5.95
C LEU A 325 6.79 15.54 5.08
N ASN A 326 6.44 16.82 4.98
CA ASN A 326 7.08 17.81 4.11
C ASN A 326 7.16 17.34 2.64
N LEU A 327 6.01 16.98 2.07
CA LEU A 327 5.91 16.46 0.70
C LEU A 327 5.55 17.58 -0.27
N THR A 328 6.17 17.56 -1.45
CA THR A 328 5.84 18.50 -2.53
C THR A 328 5.39 17.75 -3.78
N PRO A 329 4.09 17.75 -4.13
CA PRO A 329 3.61 17.08 -5.32
C PRO A 329 3.97 17.84 -6.60
N TYR A 330 4.38 17.10 -7.62
CA TYR A 330 4.58 17.51 -9.00
C TYR A 330 3.85 16.54 -9.93
N PHE A 331 3.57 16.97 -11.15
CA PHE A 331 2.86 16.20 -12.16
C PHE A 331 3.68 16.15 -13.44
N ILE A 332 3.77 14.96 -14.03
CA ILE A 332 4.38 14.79 -15.34
C ILE A 332 3.30 15.04 -16.40
N ASP A 333 3.49 16.09 -17.19
CA ASP A 333 2.52 16.47 -18.22
C ASP A 333 2.68 15.58 -19.46
N ASN A 334 1.80 14.59 -19.55
CA ASN A 334 1.81 13.60 -20.60
C ASN A 334 0.68 13.84 -21.62
N GLU A 335 1.02 14.54 -22.70
CA GLU A 335 0.09 14.88 -23.78
C GLU A 335 -0.26 13.68 -24.69
N LEU A 336 0.36 12.51 -24.52
CA LEU A 336 0.34 11.41 -25.50
C LEU A 336 -0.69 10.31 -25.24
N GLU A 337 -1.51 10.41 -24.18
CA GLU A 337 -2.50 9.38 -23.76
C GLU A 337 -1.92 7.94 -23.70
N LYS A 338 -0.64 7.81 -23.32
CA LYS A 338 0.10 6.54 -23.30
C LYS A 338 0.84 6.36 -21.99
N ASP A 339 1.04 5.12 -21.56
CA ASP A 339 1.83 4.79 -20.37
C ASP A 339 3.34 5.03 -20.63
N ALA A 340 4.16 5.00 -19.57
CA ALA A 340 5.59 5.32 -19.70
C ALA A 340 6.33 4.28 -20.58
N ASP A 341 5.94 3.00 -20.51
CA ASP A 341 6.51 1.96 -21.37
C ASP A 341 6.12 2.13 -22.85
N GLU A 342 4.88 2.50 -23.14
CA GLU A 342 4.40 2.81 -24.48
C GLU A 342 5.13 4.01 -25.07
N ILE A 343 5.33 5.08 -24.28
CA ILE A 343 6.10 6.25 -24.71
C ILE A 343 7.56 5.87 -24.96
N PHE A 344 8.17 5.07 -24.08
CA PHE A 344 9.53 4.58 -24.28
C PHE A 344 9.67 3.85 -25.62
N ASN A 345 8.72 2.97 -25.93
CA ASN A 345 8.79 2.12 -27.12
C ASN A 345 8.56 2.87 -28.44
N MET A 346 8.06 4.11 -28.43
CA MET A 346 7.88 4.92 -29.64
C MET A 346 9.19 5.38 -30.27
N ASP A 347 10.13 5.88 -29.44
CA ASP A 347 11.35 6.51 -29.94
C ASP A 347 12.59 6.23 -29.08
N ASP A 348 12.59 5.07 -28.42
CA ASP A 348 13.67 4.61 -27.54
C ASP A 348 13.92 5.56 -26.36
N GLY A 349 12.83 6.06 -25.78
CA GLY A 349 12.84 6.85 -24.56
C GLY A 349 13.19 8.34 -24.75
N LYS A 350 13.41 8.83 -25.98
CA LYS A 350 13.70 10.26 -26.22
C LYS A 350 12.51 11.13 -25.82
N SER A 351 11.30 10.76 -26.22
CA SER A 351 10.08 11.47 -25.85
C SER A 351 9.79 11.32 -24.36
N LEU A 352 9.98 10.12 -23.79
CA LEU A 352 9.78 9.88 -22.36
C LEU A 352 10.68 10.79 -21.52
N LYS A 353 11.96 10.87 -21.86
CA LYS A 353 12.92 11.73 -21.16
C LYS A 353 12.52 13.20 -21.19
N ARG A 354 12.16 13.72 -22.37
CA ARG A 354 11.68 15.10 -22.54
C ARG A 354 10.41 15.38 -21.74
N ILE A 355 9.50 14.42 -21.65
CA ILE A 355 8.27 14.54 -20.85
C ILE A 355 8.61 14.58 -19.36
N CYS A 356 9.50 13.72 -18.88
CA CYS A 356 9.93 13.71 -17.47
C CYS A 356 10.70 14.97 -17.02
N GLU A 357 11.25 15.74 -17.96
CA GLU A 357 11.88 17.06 -17.71
C GLU A 357 10.83 18.17 -17.52
N LYS A 358 9.61 18.01 -18.05
CA LYS A 358 8.50 18.95 -17.92
C LYS A 358 7.62 18.58 -16.73
N LYS A 359 7.89 19.22 -15.59
CA LYS A 359 7.13 19.02 -14.34
C LYS A 359 6.21 20.20 -14.09
N LEU A 360 4.94 19.93 -13.82
CA LEU A 360 3.97 20.91 -13.34
C LEU A 360 3.93 20.87 -11.81
N ASP A 361 4.01 22.04 -11.17
CA ASP A 361 3.73 22.15 -9.73
C ASP A 361 2.23 22.09 -9.43
N LEU A 362 1.87 22.00 -8.14
CA LEU A 362 0.47 21.94 -7.70
C LEU A 362 -0.34 23.17 -8.13
N LEU A 363 0.25 24.36 -8.13
CA LEU A 363 -0.45 25.60 -8.51
C LEU A 363 -0.83 25.57 -9.99
N SER A 364 0.13 25.23 -10.85
CA SER A 364 -0.01 25.08 -12.29
C SER A 364 -0.99 23.96 -12.64
N TYR A 365 -0.91 22.83 -11.93
CA TYR A 365 -1.86 21.73 -12.08
C TYR A 365 -3.29 22.16 -11.75
N LEU A 366 -3.53 22.77 -10.57
CA LEU A 366 -4.86 23.23 -10.17
C LEU A 366 -5.42 24.25 -11.15
N TYR A 367 -4.60 25.21 -11.59
CA TYR A 367 -5.02 26.18 -12.62
C TYR A 367 -5.47 25.48 -13.92
N ASN A 368 -4.67 24.53 -14.41
CA ASN A 368 -4.99 23.79 -15.63
C ASN A 368 -6.29 22.99 -15.49
N GLU A 369 -6.52 22.34 -14.35
CA GLU A 369 -7.75 21.60 -14.09
C GLU A 369 -8.97 22.52 -14.00
N PHE A 370 -8.87 23.64 -13.26
CA PHE A 370 -9.94 24.65 -13.25
C PHE A 370 -10.24 25.17 -14.66
N PHE A 371 -9.21 25.45 -15.47
CA PHE A 371 -9.39 25.88 -16.85
C PHE A 371 -10.11 24.83 -17.69
N LYS A 372 -9.66 23.57 -17.66
CA LYS A 372 -10.26 22.45 -18.41
C LYS A 372 -11.74 22.28 -18.04
N ILE A 373 -12.08 22.29 -16.74
CA ILE A 373 -13.45 22.10 -16.27
C ILE A 373 -14.36 23.25 -16.70
N ASN A 374 -13.93 24.50 -16.49
CA ASN A 374 -14.80 25.66 -16.65
C ASN A 374 -14.85 26.21 -18.09
N LYS A 375 -13.89 25.85 -18.96
CA LYS A 375 -13.95 26.20 -20.39
C LYS A 375 -14.55 25.09 -21.25
N ASN A 376 -14.70 23.87 -20.73
CA ASN A 376 -15.34 22.79 -21.46
C ASN A 376 -16.87 22.98 -21.50
N LYS A 377 -17.44 23.17 -22.69
CA LYS A 377 -18.88 23.36 -22.89
C LYS A 377 -19.70 22.07 -22.78
N LEU A 378 -19.06 20.91 -22.80
CA LEU A 378 -19.72 19.60 -22.74
C LEU A 378 -20.05 19.15 -21.32
N ILE A 379 -19.42 19.76 -20.30
CA ILE A 379 -19.68 19.45 -18.89
C ILE A 379 -20.88 20.26 -18.43
N ASP A 380 -21.91 19.58 -17.91
CA ASP A 380 -23.10 20.23 -17.37
C ASP A 380 -22.79 21.02 -16.09
N GLU A 381 -23.70 21.92 -15.70
CA GLU A 381 -23.48 22.83 -14.57
C GLU A 381 -23.32 22.10 -13.23
N ASN A 382 -24.04 21.00 -13.01
CA ASN A 382 -23.94 20.23 -11.77
C ASN A 382 -22.62 19.47 -11.68
N GLU A 383 -22.19 18.83 -12.78
CA GLU A 383 -20.90 18.16 -12.85
C GLU A 383 -19.75 19.16 -12.69
N ARG A 384 -19.86 20.34 -13.33
CA ARG A 384 -18.88 21.43 -13.20
C ARG A 384 -18.78 21.94 -11.76
N PHE A 385 -19.93 22.18 -11.12
CA PHE A 385 -19.99 22.56 -9.71
C PHE A 385 -19.29 21.53 -8.84
N LYS A 386 -19.64 20.24 -8.98
CA LYS A 386 -19.02 19.16 -8.20
C LYS A 386 -17.50 19.09 -8.37
N LYS A 387 -17.02 19.14 -9.61
CA LYS A 387 -15.57 19.10 -9.91
C LYS A 387 -14.84 20.33 -9.37
N ASN A 388 -15.45 21.51 -9.45
CA ASN A 388 -14.90 22.72 -8.84
C ASN A 388 -14.81 22.57 -7.31
N CYS A 389 -15.85 22.05 -6.64
CA CYS A 389 -15.79 21.77 -5.21
C CYS A 389 -14.59 20.88 -4.84
N GLU A 390 -14.37 19.79 -5.59
CA GLU A 390 -13.23 18.88 -5.37
C GLU A 390 -11.87 19.58 -5.54
N LEU A 391 -11.73 20.50 -6.51
CA LEU A 391 -10.50 21.28 -6.70
C LEU A 391 -10.29 22.31 -5.59
N PHE A 392 -11.35 22.99 -5.13
CA PHE A 392 -11.24 23.96 -4.04
C PHE A 392 -10.82 23.31 -2.71
N GLU A 393 -11.17 22.05 -2.47
CA GLU A 393 -10.63 21.29 -1.32
C GLU A 393 -9.10 21.14 -1.40
N MET A 394 -8.54 20.98 -2.60
CA MET A 394 -7.08 20.89 -2.79
C MET A 394 -6.39 22.25 -2.59
N VAL A 395 -7.07 23.36 -2.90
CA VAL A 395 -6.54 24.73 -2.71
C VAL A 395 -6.20 25.01 -1.24
N PHE A 396 -6.87 24.35 -0.29
CA PHE A 396 -6.54 24.44 1.14
C PHE A 396 -5.06 24.20 1.44
N TYR A 397 -4.43 23.27 0.71
CA TYR A 397 -3.05 22.84 0.91
C TYR A 397 -2.01 23.75 0.24
N LEU A 398 -2.44 24.76 -0.52
CA LEU A 398 -1.53 25.80 -1.00
C LEU A 398 -1.13 26.74 0.14
N ASN A 399 0.09 27.29 0.07
CA ASN A 399 0.43 28.44 0.91
C ASN A 399 -0.38 29.69 0.46
N ASP A 400 -0.50 30.68 1.34
CA ASP A 400 -1.40 31.82 1.09
C ASP A 400 -0.99 32.65 -0.13
N GLN A 401 0.31 32.78 -0.40
CA GLN A 401 0.80 33.44 -1.60
C GLN A 401 0.36 32.72 -2.88
N PHE A 402 0.40 31.39 -2.88
CA PHE A 402 -0.07 30.57 -4.00
C PHE A 402 -1.59 30.57 -4.13
N LYS A 403 -2.35 30.62 -3.01
CA LYS A 403 -3.81 30.81 -3.06
C LYS A 403 -4.17 32.13 -3.74
N LEU A 404 -3.54 33.25 -3.34
CA LEU A 404 -3.74 34.56 -3.95
C LEU A 404 -3.35 34.57 -5.43
N THR A 405 -2.21 33.95 -5.77
CA THR A 405 -1.76 33.84 -7.16
C THR A 405 -2.75 33.03 -8.01
N LEU A 406 -3.26 31.91 -7.49
CA LEU A 406 -4.27 31.10 -8.16
C LEU A 406 -5.55 31.92 -8.38
N LYS A 407 -6.06 32.57 -7.33
CA LYS A 407 -7.25 33.42 -7.38
C LYS A 407 -7.14 34.45 -8.51
N ASN A 408 -6.07 35.24 -8.50
CA ASN A 408 -5.87 36.30 -9.50
C ASN A 408 -5.86 35.73 -10.92
N LYS A 409 -5.12 34.63 -11.15
CA LYS A 409 -5.08 33.96 -12.45
C LYS A 409 -6.45 33.47 -12.91
N LEU A 410 -7.24 32.88 -12.01
CA LEU A 410 -8.57 32.37 -12.34
C LEU A 410 -9.55 33.51 -12.71
N ILE A 411 -9.43 34.66 -12.07
CA ILE A 411 -10.30 35.83 -12.32
C ILE A 411 -9.88 36.56 -13.60
N GLU A 412 -8.59 36.85 -13.76
CA GLU A 412 -8.04 37.49 -14.96
C GLU A 412 -8.38 36.72 -16.25
N ASN A 413 -8.34 35.39 -16.19
CA ASN A 413 -8.67 34.51 -17.31
C ASN A 413 -10.18 34.22 -17.46
N LYS A 414 -11.02 34.93 -16.70
CA LYS A 414 -12.49 34.80 -16.72
C LYS A 414 -12.92 33.34 -16.55
N ILE A 415 -12.28 32.64 -15.62
CA ILE A 415 -12.66 31.29 -15.20
C ILE A 415 -13.71 31.40 -14.10
N PHE A 416 -13.52 32.35 -13.18
CA PHE A 416 -14.50 32.73 -12.15
C PHE A 416 -14.72 34.25 -12.14
N LEU A 417 -15.92 34.65 -11.71
CA LEU A 417 -16.17 36.01 -11.22
C LEU A 417 -15.69 36.09 -9.76
N GLU A 418 -15.29 37.28 -9.30
CA GLU A 418 -14.81 37.53 -7.93
C GLU A 418 -15.79 37.00 -6.86
N GLU A 419 -17.08 37.31 -7.00
CA GLU A 419 -18.13 36.85 -6.07
C GLU A 419 -18.29 35.33 -6.07
N SER A 420 -18.23 34.72 -7.25
CA SER A 420 -18.32 33.26 -7.38
C SER A 420 -17.13 32.56 -6.74
N TYR A 421 -15.91 33.05 -7.01
CA TYR A 421 -14.70 32.52 -6.38
C TYR A 421 -14.79 32.61 -4.85
N LYS A 422 -15.19 33.78 -4.33
CA LYS A 422 -15.34 34.00 -2.89
C LYS A 422 -16.34 33.03 -2.26
N ASN A 423 -17.44 32.73 -2.95
CA ASN A 423 -18.41 31.74 -2.49
C ASN A 423 -17.80 30.33 -2.42
N TYR A 424 -16.99 29.92 -3.41
CA TYR A 424 -16.30 28.63 -3.33
C TYR A 424 -15.23 28.61 -2.24
N GLU A 425 -14.46 29.69 -2.10
CA GLU A 425 -13.42 29.86 -1.09
C GLU A 425 -13.98 29.65 0.32
N ILE A 426 -15.07 30.34 0.66
CA ILE A 426 -15.72 30.23 1.98
C ILE A 426 -16.26 28.81 2.24
N ASN A 427 -16.82 28.16 1.21
CA ASN A 427 -17.57 26.92 1.41
C ASN A 427 -16.73 25.65 1.29
N PHE A 428 -15.66 25.65 0.50
CA PHE A 428 -14.94 24.43 0.09
C PHE A 428 -13.44 24.43 0.37
N ILE A 429 -12.81 25.57 0.66
CA ILE A 429 -11.40 25.58 1.12
C ILE A 429 -11.37 25.22 2.60
N LYS A 430 -11.41 23.92 2.89
CA LYS A 430 -11.47 23.35 4.24
C LYS A 430 -10.41 22.26 4.41
N PRO A 431 -9.93 22.01 5.64
CA PRO A 431 -9.05 20.88 5.90
C PRO A 431 -9.77 19.56 5.64
N ASN A 432 -9.00 18.51 5.31
CA ASN A 432 -9.51 17.22 4.86
C ASN A 432 -10.28 17.32 3.53
N PHE A 433 -10.62 16.20 2.90
CA PHE A 433 -11.42 16.19 1.66
C PHE A 433 -12.87 15.80 1.99
N PRO A 434 -13.71 16.73 2.50
CA PRO A 434 -15.04 16.42 3.01
C PRO A 434 -16.00 15.85 1.95
N SER A 435 -15.82 16.22 0.68
CA SER A 435 -16.60 15.66 -0.43
C SER A 435 -16.34 14.17 -0.68
N ASP A 436 -15.25 13.62 -0.13
CA ASP A 436 -14.81 12.26 -0.39
C ASP A 436 -14.95 11.38 0.86
N PHE A 437 -16.13 10.78 1.01
CA PHE A 437 -16.42 9.89 2.13
C PHE A 437 -15.45 8.71 2.23
N ASN A 438 -14.97 8.19 1.08
CA ASN A 438 -14.01 7.08 1.04
C ASN A 438 -12.63 7.51 1.55
N PHE A 439 -12.25 8.76 1.31
CA PHE A 439 -11.04 9.35 1.87
C PHE A 439 -11.14 9.48 3.40
N ILE A 440 -12.26 9.98 3.92
CA ILE A 440 -12.48 10.08 5.38
C ILE A 440 -12.43 8.71 6.05
N SER A 441 -13.12 7.71 5.50
CA SER A 441 -13.14 6.36 6.08
C SER A 441 -11.74 5.73 6.08
N SER A 442 -11.00 5.87 4.98
CA SER A 442 -9.63 5.36 4.86
C SER A 442 -8.66 6.04 5.84
N ILE A 443 -8.74 7.37 6.01
CA ILE A 443 -7.89 8.09 6.99
C ILE A 443 -8.30 7.85 8.42
N SER A 444 -9.59 7.79 8.75
CA SER A 444 -10.01 7.47 10.11
C SER A 444 -9.50 6.10 10.55
N THR A 445 -9.39 5.15 9.62
CA THR A 445 -8.78 3.83 9.84
C THR A 445 -7.28 3.93 10.04
N ILE A 446 -6.59 4.77 9.26
CA ILE A 446 -5.15 5.05 9.42
C ILE A 446 -4.88 5.70 10.78
N ASN A 447 -5.62 6.76 11.14
CA ASN A 447 -5.46 7.47 12.39
C ASN A 447 -5.76 6.55 13.58
N LYS A 448 -6.83 5.75 13.56
CA LYS A 448 -7.07 4.72 14.59
C LYS A 448 -5.91 3.73 14.72
N LYS A 449 -5.29 3.32 13.61
CA LYS A 449 -4.09 2.45 13.65
C LYS A 449 -2.89 3.17 14.26
N ILE A 450 -2.62 4.42 13.86
CA ILE A 450 -1.54 5.24 14.42
C ILE A 450 -1.76 5.45 15.92
N THR A 451 -2.95 5.89 16.34
CA THR A 451 -3.27 6.10 17.75
C THR A 451 -3.17 4.81 18.56
N ASN A 452 -3.55 3.66 18.00
CA ASN A 452 -3.39 2.37 18.68
C ASN A 452 -1.93 1.91 18.74
N LEU A 453 -1.11 2.20 17.72
CA LEU A 453 0.32 1.92 17.74
C LEU A 453 1.06 2.80 18.75
N VAL A 454 0.70 4.08 18.83
CA VAL A 454 1.22 5.01 19.82
C VAL A 454 0.80 4.59 21.23
N LYS A 455 -0.48 4.27 21.46
CA LYS A 455 -0.97 3.76 22.76
C LYS A 455 -0.33 2.44 23.19
N ASN A 456 0.07 1.60 22.25
CA ASN A 456 0.74 0.33 22.56
C ASN A 456 2.26 0.49 22.77
N ASN A 457 2.84 1.65 22.43
CA ASN A 457 4.25 1.97 22.60
C ASN A 457 4.51 3.07 23.65
N THR A 458 3.50 3.57 24.36
CA THR A 458 3.69 4.54 25.45
C THR A 458 3.89 3.85 26.79
N ASN A 459 5.14 3.47 27.05
CA ASN A 459 5.84 4.01 28.21
C ASN A 459 7.01 4.82 27.65
N ILE A 460 7.24 6.00 28.21
CA ILE A 460 8.30 6.98 27.87
C ILE A 460 7.93 7.92 26.70
N TYR A 461 7.26 9.03 27.04
CA TYR A 461 7.76 10.42 26.99
C TYR A 461 6.58 11.38 27.12
N ASP A 462 6.31 11.77 28.37
CA ASP A 462 5.85 13.12 28.69
C ASP A 462 6.99 14.09 28.31
N GLU A 463 6.73 14.94 27.33
CA GLU A 463 7.30 16.29 27.12
C GLU A 463 7.11 16.68 25.65
N PHE A 464 5.92 17.15 25.32
CA PHE A 464 5.76 18.19 24.33
C PHE A 464 4.88 19.28 24.94
N ILE A 465 5.55 20.32 25.43
CA ILE A 465 4.94 21.56 25.89
C ILE A 465 4.14 22.16 24.72
N PRO A 466 2.86 22.52 24.92
CA PRO A 466 2.02 23.12 23.90
C PRO A 466 2.37 24.60 23.74
N HIS A 467 2.73 25.02 22.52
CA HIS A 467 2.65 26.44 22.18
C HIS A 467 1.24 26.76 21.68
N GLU A 468 0.56 27.52 22.53
CA GLU A 468 -0.69 28.24 22.35
C GLU A 468 -0.79 28.90 20.96
N TYR A 469 -1.85 28.58 20.22
CA TYR A 469 -2.63 29.52 19.42
C TYR A 469 -3.87 28.76 18.95
N PHE A 470 -5.00 29.00 19.60
CA PHE A 470 -6.40 28.98 19.13
C PHE A 470 -7.30 28.91 20.37
N GLU A 471 -7.38 30.03 21.10
CA GLU A 471 -8.62 30.38 21.79
C GLU A 471 -9.64 30.88 20.77
N ASP A 472 -10.91 30.75 21.15
CA ASP A 472 -12.13 31.13 20.45
C ASP A 472 -12.52 30.29 19.24
N TYR A 473 -13.22 29.18 19.50
CA TYR A 473 -14.56 28.95 18.95
C TYR A 473 -15.32 27.95 19.83
N ASN A 474 -16.25 28.47 20.64
CA ASN A 474 -17.29 27.70 21.32
C ASN A 474 -18.11 26.93 20.27
N ILE A 475 -18.11 25.61 20.35
CA ILE A 475 -19.09 24.75 19.67
C ILE A 475 -20.22 24.47 20.67
N PRO A 476 -21.45 24.99 20.49
CA PRO A 476 -22.57 24.64 21.34
C PRO A 476 -23.10 23.23 21.02
N ASP A 477 -23.49 22.54 22.09
CA ASP A 477 -24.28 21.31 22.10
C ASP A 477 -25.51 21.38 21.21
N LEU A 478 -25.72 20.37 20.36
CA LEU A 478 -27.03 20.06 19.78
C LEU A 478 -27.21 18.54 19.66
N LEU A 479 -27.75 17.95 20.73
CA LEU A 479 -28.68 16.83 20.67
C LEU A 479 -30.03 17.32 21.19
N THR A 480 -31.05 17.40 20.32
CA THR A 480 -32.45 17.00 20.59
C THR A 480 -33.32 17.22 19.34
N ASP A 481 -33.80 16.10 18.80
CA ASP A 481 -35.17 15.77 18.38
C ASP A 481 -36.13 16.77 17.69
N ASN A 482 -36.71 16.21 16.61
CA ASN A 482 -38.12 16.19 16.19
C ASN A 482 -38.62 17.02 14.98
N VAL A 483 -39.06 16.23 13.97
CA VAL A 483 -40.36 16.30 13.24
C VAL A 483 -40.55 17.51 12.31
N SER A 484 -40.68 17.40 10.98
CA SER A 484 -41.73 16.67 10.25
C SER A 484 -41.60 16.85 8.73
N LYS A 485 -41.99 15.79 8.00
CA LYS A 485 -42.74 15.75 6.72
C LYS A 485 -42.81 17.04 5.87
N GLN A 486 -42.37 16.95 4.61
CA GLN A 486 -43.30 16.87 3.46
C GLN A 486 -42.59 16.73 2.10
N ASN A 487 -43.21 15.87 1.27
CA ASN A 487 -43.33 15.89 -0.19
C ASN A 487 -42.25 15.27 -1.08
N ASN A 488 -42.52 13.99 -1.40
CA ASN A 488 -42.64 13.40 -2.74
C ASN A 488 -42.58 14.38 -3.93
N ASN A 489 -41.75 14.06 -4.93
CA ASN A 489 -42.24 13.52 -6.21
C ASN A 489 -41.09 13.14 -7.17
N ASN A 490 -41.19 11.90 -7.67
CA ASN A 490 -40.89 11.40 -9.02
C ASN A 490 -39.63 11.88 -9.75
N PHE A 491 -38.76 10.94 -10.16
CA PHE A 491 -38.62 10.58 -11.58
C PHE A 491 -37.79 9.30 -11.78
N GLN A 492 -38.52 8.24 -12.12
CA GLN A 492 -38.25 7.16 -13.08
C GLN A 492 -36.84 6.54 -13.20
N ASN A 493 -36.82 5.26 -12.85
CA ASN A 493 -36.07 4.16 -13.44
C ASN A 493 -35.48 4.42 -14.84
N LYS A 494 -34.16 4.30 -14.96
CA LYS A 494 -33.52 3.78 -16.18
C LYS A 494 -32.56 2.64 -15.84
N ASN A 495 -32.92 1.50 -16.41
CA ASN A 495 -32.24 0.21 -16.38
C ASN A 495 -30.74 0.32 -16.68
N PHE A 496 -29.88 -0.14 -15.76
CA PHE A 496 -28.53 -0.55 -16.09
C PHE A 496 -28.42 -2.07 -16.07
N LYS A 497 -28.20 -2.62 -17.27
CA LYS A 497 -27.86 -4.02 -17.53
C LYS A 497 -26.72 -4.47 -16.61
N THR A 498 -26.98 -5.52 -15.87
CA THR A 498 -26.03 -6.20 -15.00
C THR A 498 -24.89 -6.81 -15.82
N LYS A 499 -23.68 -6.27 -15.65
CA LYS A 499 -22.45 -7.00 -15.97
C LYS A 499 -22.16 -7.94 -14.80
N ASN A 500 -22.07 -9.23 -15.11
CA ASN A 500 -21.71 -10.31 -14.19
C ASN A 500 -20.40 -9.99 -13.46
N ASN A 501 -20.49 -9.68 -12.17
CA ASN A 501 -19.33 -9.72 -11.27
C ASN A 501 -19.15 -11.15 -10.79
N SER A 502 -18.11 -11.80 -11.30
CA SER A 502 -17.54 -13.03 -10.74
C SER A 502 -17.16 -12.80 -9.28
N LEU A 503 -17.66 -13.67 -8.39
CA LEU A 503 -17.42 -13.62 -6.95
C LEU A 503 -15.92 -13.62 -6.62
N ILE A 504 -15.50 -12.59 -5.88
CA ILE A 504 -14.22 -12.50 -5.18
C ILE A 504 -14.30 -13.44 -3.98
N PHE A 505 -13.40 -14.42 -3.88
CA PHE A 505 -13.32 -15.30 -2.72
C PHE A 505 -12.69 -14.55 -1.52
N GLY A 506 -13.52 -14.35 -0.49
CA GLY A 506 -13.21 -13.79 0.82
C GLY A 506 -14.28 -14.20 1.83
N ARG A 507 -14.20 -13.72 3.09
CA ARG A 507 -15.16 -14.00 4.19
C ARG A 507 -16.63 -13.90 3.74
N SER A 508 -16.93 -13.05 2.76
CA SER A 508 -18.26 -12.88 2.15
C SER A 508 -18.87 -14.17 1.61
N LEU A 509 -18.07 -15.11 1.07
CA LEU A 509 -18.60 -16.40 0.64
C LEU A 509 -18.96 -17.28 1.85
N SER A 510 -18.15 -17.28 2.91
CA SER A 510 -18.48 -18.01 4.15
C SER A 510 -19.76 -17.48 4.77
N PHE A 511 -19.95 -16.15 4.81
CA PHE A 511 -21.21 -15.53 5.23
C PHE A 511 -22.39 -15.99 4.36
N ALA A 512 -22.25 -15.95 3.03
CA ALA A 512 -23.29 -16.38 2.11
C ALA A 512 -23.67 -17.86 2.28
N LEU A 513 -22.67 -18.74 2.44
CA LEU A 513 -22.88 -20.17 2.68
C LEU A 513 -23.56 -20.44 4.02
N ILE A 514 -23.20 -19.70 5.08
CA ILE A 514 -23.83 -19.83 6.40
C ILE A 514 -25.29 -19.37 6.35
N ILE A 515 -25.58 -18.22 5.73
CA ILE A 515 -26.96 -17.75 5.57
C ILE A 515 -27.78 -18.78 4.79
N LYS A 516 -27.25 -19.28 3.66
CA LYS A 516 -27.95 -20.26 2.83
C LYS A 516 -28.17 -21.59 3.54
N ALA A 517 -27.19 -22.05 4.34
CA ALA A 517 -27.30 -23.26 5.14
C ALA A 517 -28.37 -23.14 6.24
N ILE A 518 -28.36 -22.03 7.00
CA ILE A 518 -29.36 -21.75 8.05
C ILE A 518 -30.78 -21.69 7.47
N LEU A 519 -30.94 -21.08 6.30
CA LEU A 519 -32.24 -21.00 5.63
C LEU A 519 -32.73 -22.33 5.06
N LYS A 520 -31.83 -23.29 4.80
CA LYS A 520 -32.19 -24.60 4.26
C LYS A 520 -32.45 -25.62 5.37
N GLU A 521 -31.62 -25.60 6.41
CA GLU A 521 -31.67 -26.56 7.52
C GLU A 521 -31.40 -25.82 8.84
N PRO A 522 -32.44 -25.20 9.45
CA PRO A 522 -32.30 -24.43 10.70
C PRO A 522 -31.75 -25.25 11.87
N SER A 523 -31.88 -26.59 11.82
CA SER A 523 -31.36 -27.51 12.83
C SER A 523 -29.84 -27.45 13.01
N PHE A 524 -29.10 -26.89 12.03
CA PHE A 524 -27.66 -26.69 12.12
C PHE A 524 -27.23 -25.67 13.20
N LEU A 525 -28.15 -24.83 13.67
CA LEU A 525 -27.93 -23.89 14.76
C LEU A 525 -27.90 -24.53 16.17
N LYS A 526 -28.08 -25.85 16.30
CA LYS A 526 -28.00 -26.56 17.59
C LYS A 526 -26.69 -26.31 18.34
N LYS A 527 -25.58 -26.16 17.62
CA LYS A 527 -24.23 -25.95 18.18
C LYS A 527 -23.77 -24.50 18.17
N TRP A 528 -24.40 -23.64 17.37
CA TRP A 528 -23.94 -22.28 17.11
C TRP A 528 -25.07 -21.28 17.35
N ASP A 529 -24.99 -20.54 18.45
CA ASP A 529 -25.99 -19.52 18.76
C ASP A 529 -25.65 -18.14 18.15
N LYS A 530 -26.60 -17.21 18.28
CA LYS A 530 -26.44 -15.84 17.80
C LYS A 530 -25.23 -15.11 18.42
N THR A 531 -24.86 -15.45 19.65
CA THR A 531 -23.77 -14.76 20.38
C THR A 531 -22.43 -14.97 19.70
N VAL A 532 -22.23 -16.12 19.04
CA VAL A 532 -21.06 -16.40 18.21
C VAL A 532 -20.95 -15.35 17.10
N PHE A 533 -22.02 -15.17 16.32
CA PHE A 533 -22.03 -14.24 15.19
C PHE A 533 -21.97 -12.77 15.61
N VAL A 534 -22.63 -12.40 16.71
CA VAL A 534 -22.57 -11.03 17.27
C VAL A 534 -21.15 -10.64 17.67
N ARG A 535 -20.36 -11.58 18.19
CA ARG A 535 -18.99 -11.34 18.65
C ARG A 535 -17.95 -11.32 17.52
N LEU A 536 -18.27 -11.79 16.32
CA LEU A 536 -17.34 -11.81 15.18
C LEU A 536 -16.86 -10.40 14.82
N LYS A 537 -15.54 -10.17 14.82
CA LYS A 537 -14.94 -8.97 14.22
C LYS A 537 -14.88 -9.09 12.69
N VAL A 538 -15.72 -8.32 12.02
CA VAL A 538 -15.81 -8.26 10.55
C VAL A 538 -15.39 -6.89 10.02
N ASP A 539 -14.89 -6.86 8.80
CA ASP A 539 -14.65 -5.63 8.04
C ASP A 539 -15.97 -5.00 7.59
N GLU A 540 -15.94 -3.71 7.22
CA GLU A 540 -17.14 -2.95 6.81
C GLU A 540 -17.91 -3.66 5.68
N ALA A 541 -17.20 -4.31 4.75
CA ALA A 541 -17.79 -5.06 3.65
C ALA A 541 -18.62 -6.28 4.09
N ASN A 542 -18.36 -6.87 5.27
CA ASN A 542 -19.09 -8.03 5.79
C ASN A 542 -19.99 -7.70 6.99
N GLN A 543 -20.01 -6.46 7.45
CA GLN A 543 -20.85 -6.01 8.55
C GLN A 543 -22.33 -6.29 8.27
N ILE A 544 -22.79 -5.97 7.05
CA ILE A 544 -24.18 -6.21 6.65
C ILE A 544 -24.54 -7.70 6.57
N ASN A 545 -23.59 -8.55 6.18
CA ASN A 545 -23.78 -10.00 6.13
C ASN A 545 -23.89 -10.61 7.54
N LYS A 546 -23.07 -10.13 8.47
CA LYS A 546 -23.14 -10.49 9.89
C LYS A 546 -24.48 -10.08 10.50
N GLU A 547 -24.94 -8.86 10.22
CA GLU A 547 -26.25 -8.36 10.68
C GLU A 547 -27.39 -9.21 10.13
N LEU A 548 -27.33 -9.60 8.85
CA LEU A 548 -28.34 -10.48 8.24
C LEU A 548 -28.36 -11.87 8.88
N ILE A 549 -27.21 -12.49 9.17
CA ILE A 549 -27.18 -13.76 9.91
C ILE A 549 -27.85 -13.61 11.28
N CYS A 550 -27.49 -12.56 12.03
CA CYS A 550 -28.04 -12.32 13.36
C CYS A 550 -29.55 -12.08 13.32
N TYR A 551 -30.04 -11.41 12.27
CA TYR A 551 -31.45 -11.15 12.02
C TYR A 551 -32.20 -12.46 11.70
N VAL A 552 -31.68 -13.28 10.78
CA VAL A 552 -32.28 -14.57 10.41
C VAL A 552 -32.33 -15.53 11.60
N ILE A 553 -31.26 -15.62 12.40
CA ILE A 553 -31.25 -16.46 13.61
C ILE A 553 -32.32 -16.00 14.61
N ASN A 554 -32.51 -14.69 14.77
CA ASN A 554 -33.57 -14.14 15.62
C ASN A 554 -34.95 -14.56 15.11
N LEU A 555 -35.22 -14.39 13.80
CA LEU A 555 -36.50 -14.74 13.20
C LEU A 555 -36.84 -16.22 13.41
N ILE A 556 -35.89 -17.11 13.14
CA ILE A 556 -36.03 -18.57 13.34
C ILE A 556 -36.36 -18.91 14.79
N LYS A 557 -35.77 -18.20 15.76
CA LYS A 557 -36.02 -18.44 17.19
C LYS A 557 -37.31 -17.81 17.71
N SER A 558 -37.79 -16.73 17.10
CA SER A 558 -38.95 -15.96 17.57
C SER A 558 -40.28 -16.32 16.90
N ARG A 559 -40.27 -16.96 15.72
CA ARG A 559 -41.48 -17.26 14.95
C ARG A 559 -41.56 -18.76 14.64
N HIS A 560 -42.66 -19.40 15.05
CA HIS A 560 -42.93 -20.80 14.75
C HIS A 560 -43.23 -21.06 13.26
N ASP A 561 -43.69 -20.05 12.50
CA ASP A 561 -44.07 -20.15 11.08
C ASP A 561 -43.01 -19.57 10.12
N PHE A 562 -41.74 -19.60 10.50
CA PHE A 562 -40.66 -19.14 9.62
C PHE A 562 -40.47 -20.08 8.43
N ASP A 563 -40.64 -19.57 7.21
CA ASP A 563 -40.33 -20.27 5.96
C ASP A 563 -39.34 -19.44 5.14
N LYS A 564 -38.34 -20.08 4.53
CA LYS A 564 -37.44 -19.42 3.60
C LYS A 564 -38.18 -18.68 2.48
N ASN A 565 -39.36 -19.16 2.08
CA ASN A 565 -40.17 -18.55 1.02
C ASN A 565 -40.83 -17.23 1.43
N ASN A 566 -41.02 -16.97 2.73
CA ASN A 566 -41.64 -15.73 3.24
C ASN A 566 -40.61 -14.70 3.76
N LEU A 567 -39.32 -15.05 3.82
CA LEU A 567 -38.26 -14.21 4.38
C LEU A 567 -38.15 -12.82 3.72
N GLN A 568 -38.26 -12.73 2.39
CA GLN A 568 -38.17 -11.44 1.70
C GLN A 568 -39.34 -10.52 2.04
N GLU A 569 -40.54 -11.09 2.22
CA GLU A 569 -41.74 -10.34 2.61
C GLU A 569 -41.66 -9.90 4.07
N ILE A 570 -41.17 -10.77 4.95
CA ILE A 570 -40.89 -10.43 6.36
C ILE A 570 -39.90 -9.25 6.44
N ILE A 571 -38.84 -9.24 5.65
CA ILE A 571 -37.85 -8.14 5.65
C ILE A 571 -38.47 -6.83 5.14
N LYS A 572 -39.29 -6.88 4.08
CA LYS A 572 -39.95 -5.69 3.53
C LYS A 572 -40.89 -5.05 4.56
N ASN A 573 -41.59 -5.88 5.33
CA ASN A 573 -42.62 -5.47 6.28
C ASN A 573 -42.10 -5.31 7.73
N ASP A 574 -40.79 -5.43 7.98
CA ASP A 574 -40.23 -5.20 9.33
C ASP A 574 -39.96 -3.71 9.57
N ASP A 575 -40.81 -3.07 10.37
CA ASP A 575 -40.70 -1.66 10.73
C ASP A 575 -39.45 -1.32 11.56
N ASN A 576 -38.77 -2.32 12.13
CA ASN A 576 -37.53 -2.13 12.89
C ASN A 576 -36.29 -2.04 11.99
N LEU A 577 -36.43 -2.32 10.69
CA LEU A 577 -35.34 -2.19 9.72
C LEU A 577 -35.47 -0.87 8.94
N SER A 578 -34.38 -0.10 8.87
CA SER A 578 -34.28 1.01 7.93
C SER A 578 -34.42 0.52 6.49
N GLU A 579 -35.00 1.32 5.59
CA GLU A 579 -35.14 0.98 4.16
C GLU A 579 -33.81 0.59 3.49
N GLU A 580 -32.69 1.20 3.89
CA GLU A 580 -31.36 0.83 3.41
C GLU A 580 -31.00 -0.63 3.79
N LYS A 581 -31.23 -1.03 5.05
CA LYS A 581 -31.00 -2.40 5.52
C LYS A 581 -31.94 -3.40 4.86
N LYS A 582 -33.22 -3.05 4.66
CA LYS A 582 -34.17 -3.90 3.93
C LYS A 582 -33.66 -4.20 2.52
N ASN A 583 -33.29 -3.15 1.78
CA ASN A 583 -32.76 -3.28 0.42
C ASN A 583 -31.47 -4.10 0.36
N ASN A 584 -30.56 -3.88 1.31
CA ASN A 584 -29.31 -4.64 1.37
C ASN A 584 -29.54 -6.12 1.71
N PHE A 585 -30.41 -6.43 2.67
CA PHE A 585 -30.74 -7.82 3.04
C PHE A 585 -31.40 -8.57 1.88
N ILE A 586 -32.39 -7.94 1.22
CA ILE A 586 -33.07 -8.53 0.05
C ILE A 586 -32.05 -8.79 -1.07
N ARG A 587 -31.15 -7.84 -1.33
CA ARG A 587 -30.09 -8.02 -2.34
C ARG A 587 -29.16 -9.18 -2.02
N ILE A 588 -28.75 -9.33 -0.75
CA ILE A 588 -27.90 -10.44 -0.33
C ILE A 588 -28.64 -11.77 -0.53
N ILE A 589 -29.90 -11.85 -0.10
CA ILE A 589 -30.74 -13.06 -0.24
C ILE A 589 -30.92 -13.46 -1.71
N ALA A 590 -31.22 -12.51 -2.59
CA ALA A 590 -31.35 -12.77 -4.03
C ALA A 590 -30.06 -13.36 -4.63
N ASN A 591 -28.89 -12.90 -4.18
CA ASN A 591 -27.60 -13.44 -4.62
C ASN A 591 -27.34 -14.88 -4.12
N LEU A 592 -28.00 -15.33 -3.05
CA LEU A 592 -27.85 -16.70 -2.53
C LEU A 592 -28.46 -17.75 -3.44
N GLU A 593 -29.46 -17.40 -4.24
CA GLU A 593 -30.14 -18.36 -5.14
C GLU A 593 -29.15 -18.98 -6.14
N ASN A 594 -28.13 -18.21 -6.56
CA ASN A 594 -27.11 -18.62 -7.52
C ASN A 594 -26.03 -19.59 -6.98
N ILE A 595 -26.07 -19.97 -5.69
CA ILE A 595 -25.02 -20.79 -5.05
C ILE A 595 -25.43 -22.27 -4.96
N ASN A 596 -25.08 -23.12 -5.92
CA ASN A 596 -25.40 -24.55 -5.87
C ASN A 596 -24.38 -25.34 -5.03
N ASN A 597 -24.67 -25.53 -3.74
CA ASN A 597 -23.87 -26.37 -2.83
C ASN A 597 -24.76 -27.34 -2.03
N GLU A 598 -24.23 -28.53 -1.76
CA GLU A 598 -24.76 -29.44 -0.75
C GLU A 598 -24.30 -29.00 0.64
N PHE A 599 -25.24 -28.94 1.59
CA PHE A 599 -24.99 -28.49 2.96
C PHE A 599 -25.13 -29.67 3.92
N THR A 600 -24.03 -30.06 4.54
CA THR A 600 -23.99 -30.99 5.67
C THR A 600 -23.69 -30.22 6.96
N GLN A 601 -24.03 -30.80 8.13
CA GLN A 601 -23.67 -30.22 9.43
C GLN A 601 -22.16 -29.98 9.54
N GLU A 602 -21.34 -30.91 9.01
CA GLU A 602 -19.88 -30.79 9.01
C GLU A 602 -19.40 -29.60 8.17
N ASN A 603 -19.94 -29.42 6.95
CA ASN A 603 -19.60 -28.28 6.11
C ASN A 603 -20.05 -26.95 6.75
N PHE A 604 -21.20 -26.94 7.42
CA PHE A 604 -21.68 -25.77 8.17
C PHE A 604 -20.73 -25.41 9.32
N ASP A 605 -20.37 -26.39 10.15
CA ASP A 605 -19.44 -26.24 11.27
C ASP A 605 -18.07 -25.73 10.79
N ILE A 606 -17.57 -26.22 9.66
CA ILE A 606 -16.31 -25.75 9.06
C ILE A 606 -16.42 -24.26 8.66
N GLN A 607 -17.52 -23.83 8.04
CA GLN A 607 -17.70 -22.42 7.66
C GLN A 607 -17.77 -21.50 8.88
N VAL A 608 -18.50 -21.91 9.93
CA VAL A 608 -18.58 -21.13 11.17
C VAL A 608 -17.22 -21.07 11.88
N ASN A 609 -16.51 -22.20 11.97
CA ASN A 609 -15.16 -22.25 12.54
C ASN A 609 -14.15 -21.38 11.76
N ASN A 610 -14.23 -21.35 10.42
CA ASN A 610 -13.39 -20.46 9.61
C ASN A 610 -13.65 -18.98 9.90
N LEU A 611 -14.89 -18.60 10.23
CA LEU A 611 -15.19 -17.24 10.67
C LEU A 611 -14.67 -16.96 12.08
N VAL A 612 -14.75 -17.93 13.00
CA VAL A 612 -14.35 -17.80 14.42
C VAL A 612 -12.83 -17.87 14.63
N GLN A 613 -12.12 -18.78 13.97
CA GLN A 613 -10.66 -18.95 14.11
C GLN A 613 -9.86 -17.73 13.62
N ASN A 614 -10.46 -16.92 12.75
CA ASN A 614 -9.88 -15.67 12.29
C ASN A 614 -10.10 -14.49 13.26
N ASP A 615 -10.71 -14.71 14.43
CA ASP A 615 -10.84 -13.74 15.52
C ASP A 615 -9.88 -14.09 16.67
N LYS A 616 -8.77 -13.34 16.79
CA LYS A 616 -7.67 -13.62 17.75
C LYS A 616 -8.11 -13.71 19.22
N ASN A 617 -9.29 -13.21 19.58
CA ASN A 617 -9.80 -13.18 20.96
C ASN A 617 -10.66 -14.39 21.37
N TYR A 618 -11.07 -15.26 20.44
CA TYR A 618 -11.97 -16.39 20.77
C TYR A 618 -11.26 -17.60 21.40
N LYS A 619 -9.92 -17.66 21.33
CA LYS A 619 -9.10 -18.74 21.92
C LYS A 619 -9.16 -18.84 23.45
N LYS A 620 -9.73 -17.86 24.16
CA LYS A 620 -9.81 -17.85 25.64
C LYS A 620 -11.10 -18.42 26.23
N ILE A 621 -12.09 -18.79 25.41
CA ILE A 621 -13.44 -19.16 25.92
C ILE A 621 -13.78 -20.64 25.70
N ILE A 622 -12.93 -21.42 25.01
CA ILE A 622 -13.13 -22.86 24.77
C ILE A 622 -12.10 -23.71 25.54
N HIS A 623 -11.48 -23.16 26.58
CA HIS A 623 -10.73 -23.92 27.60
C HIS A 623 -11.37 -23.73 28.96
#